data_AF-A0A512D7E3-F1
#
_entry.id   AF-A0A512D7E3-F1
#
_cell.length_a   1.000
_cell.length_b   1.000
_cell.length_c   1.000
_cell.angle_alpha   90.00
_cell.angle_beta   90.00
_cell.angle_gamma   90.00
#
_symmetry.space_group_name_H-M   'P 1'
#
loop_
_entity.id
_entity.type
_entity.pdbx_description
1 polymer ?
#
loop_
_entity_poly.entity_id
_entity_poly.type
_entity_poly.pdbx_seq_one_letter_code
_entity_poly.pdbx_strand_id
1 'polypeptide(L)'
;MRWLLLRLRRRPPPPDPFEVLRVQMRLAVLADEVRALERSDDVYARMHHLRATEAAYDAMLIRACHLAGVPTSHGPDERTTVPQSQEERFRAEVELAARGWSW
;
A
#
# COMPACT_ATOMS: atom_id res chain seq x y z
N MET A 1 -40.34 19.75 17.11
CA MET A 1 -40.13 18.93 15.89
C MET A 1 -39.48 19.78 14.80
N ARG A 2 -38.15 19.73 14.59
CA ARG A 2 -37.56 20.27 13.36
C ARG A 2 -36.06 19.92 13.22
N TRP A 3 -35.78 19.02 12.28
CA TRP A 3 -34.49 18.77 11.61
C TRP A 3 -33.32 18.18 12.42
N LEU A 4 -33.46 16.92 12.82
CA LEU A 4 -32.35 15.97 12.73
C LEU A 4 -31.95 15.83 11.26
N LEU A 5 -31.10 16.71 10.76
CA LEU A 5 -30.31 16.43 9.56
C LEU A 5 -29.23 15.43 9.97
N LEU A 6 -29.64 14.18 10.17
CA LEU A 6 -28.78 13.04 9.92
C LEU A 6 -28.34 13.19 8.48
N ARG A 7 -27.22 13.87 8.27
CA ARG A 7 -26.40 13.69 7.08
C ARG A 7 -26.11 12.20 7.06
N LEU A 8 -26.95 11.45 6.34
CA LEU A 8 -26.62 10.13 5.87
C LEU A 8 -25.32 10.33 5.10
N ARG A 9 -24.18 10.12 5.77
CA ARG A 9 -22.88 10.04 5.13
C ARG A 9 -23.05 8.91 4.13
N ARG A 10 -23.31 9.25 2.87
CA ARG A 10 -23.30 8.28 1.78
C ARG A 10 -21.96 7.57 1.90
N ARG A 11 -22.00 6.25 2.16
CA ARG A 11 -20.81 5.43 2.07
C ARG A 11 -20.28 5.63 0.64
N PRO A 12 -18.99 5.94 0.47
CA PRO A 12 -18.43 6.02 -0.87
C PRO A 12 -18.70 4.70 -1.60
N PRO A 13 -18.92 4.74 -2.93
CA PRO A 13 -19.06 3.52 -3.70
C PRO A 13 -17.82 2.62 -3.46
N PRO A 14 -17.99 1.30 -3.49
CA PRO A 14 -16.84 0.39 -3.40
C PRO A 14 -15.84 0.69 -4.53
N PRO A 15 -14.54 0.46 -4.32
CA PRO A 15 -13.53 0.62 -5.35
C PRO A 15 -13.79 -0.31 -6.54
N ASP A 16 -13.29 0.05 -7.71
CA ASP A 16 -13.37 -0.79 -8.91
C ASP A 16 -12.63 -2.13 -8.65
N PRO A 17 -13.30 -3.29 -8.78
CA PRO A 17 -12.67 -4.58 -8.53
C PRO A 17 -11.46 -4.86 -9.43
N PHE A 18 -11.43 -4.35 -10.67
CA PHE A 18 -10.27 -4.52 -11.54
C PHE A 18 -9.09 -3.65 -11.12
N GLU A 19 -9.37 -2.51 -10.48
CA GLU A 19 -8.33 -1.67 -9.92
C GLU A 19 -7.73 -2.31 -8.66
N VAL A 20 -8.55 -2.86 -7.78
CA VAL A 20 -8.11 -3.65 -6.61
C VAL A 20 -7.21 -4.80 -7.05
N LEU A 21 -7.64 -5.60 -8.04
CA LEU A 21 -6.85 -6.71 -8.58
C LEU A 21 -5.51 -6.23 -9.16
N ARG A 22 -5.52 -5.11 -9.92
CA ARG A 22 -4.29 -4.54 -10.50
C ARG A 22 -3.29 -4.14 -9.41
N VAL A 23 -3.77 -3.55 -8.31
CA VAL A 23 -2.92 -3.16 -7.18
C VAL A 23 -2.36 -4.40 -6.48
N GLN A 24 -3.19 -5.43 -6.23
CA GLN A 24 -2.73 -6.70 -5.65
C GLN A 24 -1.65 -7.38 -6.50
N MET A 25 -1.86 -7.48 -7.82
CA MET A 25 -0.86 -8.04 -8.73
C MET A 25 0.44 -7.24 -8.71
N ARG A 26 0.36 -5.90 -8.61
CA ARG A 26 1.57 -5.06 -8.57
C ARG A 26 2.31 -5.19 -7.23
N LEU A 27 1.59 -5.32 -6.12
CA LEU A 27 2.18 -5.62 -4.82
C LEU A 27 2.92 -6.96 -4.83
N ALA A 28 2.34 -8.00 -5.46
CA ALA A 28 2.94 -9.32 -5.53
C ALA A 28 4.33 -9.27 -6.21
N VAL A 29 4.38 -8.62 -7.38
CA VAL A 29 5.62 -8.41 -8.14
C VAL A 29 6.66 -7.66 -7.31
N LEU A 30 6.28 -6.55 -6.68
CA LEU A 30 7.20 -5.74 -5.87
C LEU A 30 7.70 -6.50 -4.64
N ALA A 31 6.84 -7.27 -3.98
CA ALA A 31 7.21 -8.09 -2.83
C ALA A 31 8.22 -9.18 -3.22
N ASP A 32 8.03 -9.81 -4.38
CA ASP A 32 9.00 -10.77 -4.93
C ASP A 32 10.34 -10.10 -5.29
N GLU A 33 10.30 -8.91 -5.89
CA GLU A 33 11.50 -8.14 -6.20
C GLU A 33 12.27 -7.74 -4.92
N VAL A 34 11.59 -7.24 -3.89
CA VAL A 34 12.22 -6.93 -2.58
C VAL A 34 12.87 -8.19 -2.01
N ARG A 35 12.13 -9.31 -1.94
CA ARG A 35 12.66 -10.57 -1.42
C ARG A 35 13.83 -11.11 -2.22
N ALA A 36 13.80 -10.99 -3.55
CA ALA A 36 14.91 -11.40 -4.42
C ALA A 36 16.13 -10.53 -4.18
N LEU A 37 15.91 -9.22 -4.08
CA LEU A 37 16.97 -8.27 -3.76
C LEU A 37 17.54 -8.55 -2.39
N GLU A 38 16.77 -8.81 -1.34
CA GLU A 38 17.26 -9.13 0.02
C GLU A 38 18.11 -10.41 0.10
N ARG A 39 17.98 -11.35 -0.84
CA ARG A 39 18.72 -12.63 -0.83
C ARG A 39 20.00 -12.67 -1.66
N SER A 40 20.29 -11.66 -2.48
CA SER A 40 21.53 -11.64 -3.28
C SER A 40 22.78 -11.36 -2.42
N ASP A 41 23.98 -11.61 -2.95
CA ASP A 41 25.26 -11.38 -2.23
C ASP A 41 26.07 -10.16 -2.75
N ASP A 42 25.59 -9.47 -3.79
CA ASP A 42 26.25 -8.29 -4.36
C ASP A 42 25.90 -7.00 -3.57
N VAL A 43 26.86 -6.07 -3.41
CA VAL A 43 26.89 -5.15 -2.24
C VAL A 43 26.44 -3.72 -2.54
N TYR A 44 26.85 -3.09 -3.66
CA TYR A 44 26.74 -1.63 -3.78
C TYR A 44 25.60 -1.14 -4.70
N ALA A 45 25.56 -1.58 -5.96
CA ALA A 45 24.48 -1.19 -6.89
C ALA A 45 23.11 -1.68 -6.41
N ARG A 46 23.10 -2.81 -5.69
CA ARG A 46 21.92 -3.39 -5.06
C ARG A 46 21.33 -2.52 -3.96
N MET A 47 22.11 -1.83 -3.12
CA MET A 47 21.52 -1.08 -2.00
C MET A 47 20.64 0.07 -2.50
N HIS A 48 21.04 0.75 -3.57
CA HIS A 48 20.20 1.76 -4.22
C HIS A 48 18.96 1.14 -4.87
N HIS A 49 19.13 0.00 -5.52
CA HIS A 49 18.01 -0.71 -6.14
C HIS A 49 17.00 -1.19 -5.10
N LEU A 50 17.47 -1.80 -4.00
CA LEU A 50 16.64 -2.25 -2.89
C LEU A 50 15.84 -1.08 -2.30
N ARG A 51 16.50 0.04 -1.98
CA ARG A 51 15.79 1.23 -1.48
C ARG A 51 14.74 1.75 -2.44
N ALA A 52 15.02 1.75 -3.74
CA ALA A 52 14.07 2.18 -4.75
C ALA A 52 12.87 1.21 -4.85
N THR A 53 13.13 -0.10 -4.79
CA THR A 53 12.08 -1.13 -4.81
C THR A 53 11.23 -1.10 -3.54
N GLU A 54 11.84 -0.91 -2.37
CA GLU A 54 11.12 -0.71 -1.11
C GLU A 54 10.23 0.52 -1.15
N ALA A 55 10.73 1.67 -1.63
CA ALA A 55 9.92 2.88 -1.77
C ALA A 55 8.74 2.66 -2.75
N ALA A 56 8.94 1.90 -3.83
CA ALA A 56 7.87 1.54 -4.76
C ALA A 56 6.85 0.59 -4.12
N TYR A 57 7.30 -0.36 -3.31
CA TYR A 57 6.43 -1.26 -2.54
C TYR A 57 5.59 -0.48 -1.53
N ASP A 58 6.19 0.41 -0.77
CA ASP A 58 5.52 1.25 0.22
C ASP A 58 4.47 2.18 -0.43
N ALA A 59 4.80 2.81 -1.56
CA ALA A 59 3.84 3.60 -2.33
C ALA A 59 2.63 2.76 -2.79
N MET A 60 2.87 1.50 -3.16
CA MET A 60 1.79 0.58 -3.54
C MET A 60 0.95 0.14 -2.34
N LEU A 61 1.56 -0.07 -1.16
CA LEU A 61 0.84 -0.35 0.09
C LEU A 61 -0.06 0.82 0.50
N ILE A 62 0.43 2.06 0.37
CA ILE A 62 -0.39 3.27 0.61
C ILE A 62 -1.60 3.27 -0.32
N ARG A 63 -1.40 3.03 -1.62
CA ARG A 63 -2.51 2.96 -2.57
C ARG A 63 -3.52 1.87 -2.21
N ALA A 64 -3.06 0.67 -1.86
CA ALA A 64 -3.93 -0.41 -1.41
C ALA A 64 -4.72 -0.03 -0.15
N CYS A 65 -4.07 0.66 0.80
CA CYS A 65 -4.74 1.16 2.00
C CYS A 65 -5.85 2.16 1.66
N HIS A 66 -5.63 3.08 0.73
CA HIS A 66 -6.68 4.00 0.25
C HIS A 66 -7.87 3.26 -0.34
N LEU A 67 -7.64 2.23 -1.16
CA LEU A 67 -8.71 1.40 -1.72
C LEU A 67 -9.45 0.59 -0.66
N ALA A 68 -8.73 0.13 0.37
CA ALA A 68 -9.28 -0.60 1.50
C ALA A 68 -9.97 0.31 2.55
N GLY A 69 -9.84 1.64 2.43
CA GLY A 69 -10.30 2.60 3.43
C GLY A 69 -9.52 2.55 4.74
N VAL A 70 -8.26 2.09 4.70
CA VAL A 70 -7.33 2.08 5.83
C VAL A 70 -6.68 3.47 5.94
N PRO A 71 -6.69 4.12 7.12
CA PRO A 71 -6.03 5.41 7.30
C PRO A 71 -4.50 5.32 7.09
N THR A 72 -3.97 6.25 6.29
CA THR A 72 -2.54 6.43 6.02
C THR A 72 -2.10 7.86 6.30
N SER A 73 -0.84 8.04 6.68
CA SER A 73 -0.24 9.36 6.88
C SER A 73 -0.02 10.11 5.56
N HIS A 74 0.10 9.36 4.45
CA HIS A 74 0.40 9.87 3.11
C HIS A 74 -0.81 9.74 2.17
N GLY A 75 -0.88 10.63 1.18
CA GLY A 75 -1.89 10.57 0.11
C GLY A 75 -1.62 9.43 -0.90
N PRO A 76 -2.63 9.01 -1.69
CA PRO A 76 -2.52 7.84 -2.60
C PRO A 76 -1.51 8.04 -3.73
N ASP A 77 -1.28 9.29 -4.15
CA ASP A 77 -0.37 9.66 -5.25
C ASP A 77 0.91 10.35 -4.75
N GLU A 78 1.14 10.34 -3.44
CA GLU A 78 2.31 10.96 -2.83
C GLU A 78 3.55 10.12 -3.13
N ARG A 79 4.44 10.67 -3.96
CA ARG A 79 5.67 10.00 -4.36
C ARG A 79 6.78 10.37 -3.41
N THR A 80 7.18 9.41 -2.59
CA THR A 80 8.35 9.52 -1.72
C THR A 80 9.46 8.62 -2.24
N THR A 81 10.69 9.14 -2.29
CA THR A 81 11.90 8.40 -2.68
C THR A 81 12.56 7.67 -1.51
N VAL A 82 12.06 7.91 -0.30
CA VAL A 82 12.50 7.34 0.97
C VAL A 82 11.50 6.25 1.40
N PRO A 83 11.94 5.00 1.64
CA PRO A 83 11.07 3.96 2.18
C PRO A 83 10.41 4.38 3.49
N GLN A 84 9.19 3.89 3.73
CA GLN A 84 8.54 4.00 5.03
C GLN A 84 9.33 3.24 6.10
N SER A 85 9.04 3.53 7.38
CA SER A 85 9.58 2.71 8.46
C SER A 85 9.04 1.28 8.36
N GLN A 86 9.83 0.31 8.83
CA GLN A 86 9.43 -1.10 8.85
C GLN A 86 8.13 -1.31 9.64
N GLU A 87 7.91 -0.53 10.70
CA GLU A 87 6.71 -0.58 11.55
C GLU A 87 5.46 -0.09 10.79
N GLU A 88 5.58 1.00 10.04
CA GLU A 88 4.48 1.52 9.21
C GLU A 88 4.10 0.55 8.10
N ARG A 89 5.12 -0.02 7.43
CA ARG A 89 4.97 -1.05 6.42
C ARG A 89 4.24 -2.27 7.00
N PHE A 90 4.77 -2.84 8.07
CA PHE A 90 4.19 -4.01 8.72
C PHE A 90 2.74 -3.77 9.16
N ARG A 91 2.45 -2.61 9.76
CA ARG A 91 1.07 -2.23 10.13
C ARG A 91 0.15 -2.22 8.90
N ALA A 92 0.58 -1.62 7.79
CA ALA A 92 -0.20 -1.56 6.56
C ALA A 92 -0.48 -2.97 6.01
N GLU A 93 0.53 -3.84 5.98
CA GLU A 93 0.40 -5.22 5.51
C GLU A 93 -0.62 -6.01 6.32
N VAL A 94 -0.55 -5.92 7.66
CA VAL A 94 -1.49 -6.58 8.57
C VAL A 94 -2.91 -6.06 8.39
N GLU A 95 -3.10 -4.75 8.28
CA GLU A 95 -4.42 -4.14 8.08
C GLU A 95 -5.05 -4.57 6.73
N LEU A 96 -4.24 -4.67 5.68
CA LEU A 96 -4.68 -5.15 4.36
C LEU A 96 -5.05 -6.63 4.40
N ALA A 97 -4.19 -7.47 4.98
CA ALA A 97 -4.44 -8.90 5.13
C ALA A 97 -5.73 -9.17 5.94
N ALA A 98 -5.95 -8.44 7.03
CA ALA A 98 -7.18 -8.53 7.84
C ALA A 98 -8.46 -8.17 7.07
N ARG A 99 -8.34 -7.44 5.95
CA ARG A 99 -9.45 -7.07 5.05
C ARG A 99 -9.55 -7.98 3.83
N GLY A 100 -8.82 -9.10 3.82
CA GLY A 100 -8.85 -10.08 2.74
C GLY A 100 -8.02 -9.67 1.52
N TRP A 101 -7.12 -8.70 1.64
CA TRP A 101 -6.15 -8.45 0.58
C TRP A 101 -5.08 -9.52 0.59
N SER A 102 -4.66 -9.92 -0.60
CA SER A 102 -3.59 -10.89 -0.80
C SER A 102 -2.70 -10.43 -1.95
N TRP A 103 -1.40 -10.64 -1.81
CA TRP A 103 -0.41 -10.42 -2.85
C TRP A 103 0.79 -11.34 -2.61
#